data_AF-A0A945XYG3-F1
#
_entry.id   AF-A0A945XYG3-F1
#
_cell.length_a   1.000
_cell.length_b   1.000
_cell.length_c   1.000
_cell.angle_alpha   90.00
_cell.angle_beta   90.00
_cell.angle_gamma   90.00
#
_symmetry.space_group_name_H-M   'P 1'
#
loop_
_entity.id
_entity.type
_entity.pdbx_description
1 polymer ?
#
loop_
_entity_poly.entity_id
_entity_poly.type
_entity_poly.pdbx_seq_one_letter_code
_entity_poly.pdbx_strand_id
1 'polypeptide(L)' 'DNSVLLDQELVEEILGSWDQNTPLMFFCHMGERSRQASQYFTSQGFQQVYNISDGIKGWSSNVDSLIPQY' A
#
# COMPACT_ATOMS: atom_id res chain seq x y z
N ASP A 1 -8.79 -10.25 -0.29
CA ASP A 1 -8.91 -10.63 -1.71
C ASP A 1 -8.85 -9.49 -2.73
N ASN A 2 -8.58 -8.23 -2.35
CA ASN A 2 -8.44 -7.12 -3.32
C ASN A 2 -7.04 -6.47 -3.34
N SER A 3 -6.03 -7.11 -2.76
CA SER A 3 -4.65 -6.61 -2.79
C SER A 3 -3.90 -7.16 -3.98
N VAL A 4 -3.14 -6.31 -4.66
CA VAL A 4 -2.24 -6.70 -5.76
C VAL A 4 -0.79 -6.50 -5.31
N LEU A 5 0.11 -7.37 -5.74
CA LEU A 5 1.54 -7.21 -5.48
C LEU A 5 2.04 -5.96 -6.23
N LEU A 6 2.73 -5.08 -5.52
CA LEU A 6 3.43 -3.96 -6.14
C LEU A 6 4.77 -4.43 -6.70
N ASP A 7 4.78 -4.84 -7.96
CA ASP A 7 5.99 -5.10 -8.74
C ASP A 7 6.35 -3.92 -9.65
N GLN A 8 7.42 -4.08 -10.44
CA GLN A 8 7.89 -3.01 -11.32
C GLN A 8 6.88 -2.68 -12.44
N GLU A 9 6.22 -3.69 -13.00
CA GLU A 9 5.25 -3.50 -14.09
C GLU A 9 4.06 -2.67 -13.60
N LEU A 10 3.51 -3.00 -12.43
CA LEU A 10 2.41 -2.24 -11.84
C LEU A 10 2.83 -0.82 -11.45
N VAL A 11 4.07 -0.63 -10.96
CA VAL A 11 4.58 0.73 -10.70
C VAL A 11 4.59 1.56 -11.98
N GLU A 12 5.11 1.01 -13.09
CA GLU A 12 5.15 1.71 -14.38
C GLU A 12 3.74 2.02 -14.91
N GLU A 13 2.80 1.08 -14.78
CA GLU A 13 1.39 1.29 -15.15
C GLU A 13 0.75 2.44 -14.36
N ILE A 14 0.87 2.41 -13.02
CA ILE A 14 0.27 3.41 -12.14
C ILE A 14 0.82 4.79 -12.48
N LEU A 15 2.14 4.93 -12.63
CA LEU A 15 2.77 6.22 -12.92
C LEU A 15 2.45 6.72 -14.34
N GLY A 16 2.26 5.82 -15.29
CA GLY A 16 2.03 6.17 -16.70
C GLY A 16 0.57 6.48 -17.04
N SER A 17 -0.40 5.94 -16.29
CA SER A 17 -1.79 5.92 -16.75
C SER A 17 -2.86 6.22 -15.70
N TRP A 18 -2.56 6.11 -14.40
CA TRP A 18 -3.58 6.33 -13.37
C TRP A 18 -3.75 7.82 -13.05
N ASP A 19 -4.96 8.22 -12.64
CA ASP A 19 -5.22 9.57 -12.13
C ASP A 19 -4.51 9.74 -10.77
N GLN A 20 -3.80 10.86 -10.58
CA GLN A 20 -3.14 11.22 -9.31
C GLN A 20 -4.10 11.39 -8.12
N ASN A 21 -5.39 11.54 -8.38
CA ASN A 21 -6.44 11.54 -7.35
C ASN A 21 -6.92 10.14 -6.98
N THR A 22 -6.46 9.08 -7.67
CA THR A 22 -6.81 7.70 -7.34
C THR A 22 -6.32 7.35 -5.93
N PRO A 23 -7.19 6.91 -5.01
CA PRO A 23 -6.76 6.49 -3.68
C PRO A 23 -5.86 5.25 -3.75
N LEU A 24 -4.66 5.35 -3.18
CA LEU A 24 -3.70 4.26 -3.06
C LEU A 24 -3.49 3.91 -1.59
N MET A 25 -3.68 2.63 -1.26
CA MET A 25 -3.40 2.11 0.09
C MET A 25 -2.31 1.05 0.01
N PHE A 26 -1.22 1.28 0.74
CA PHE A 26 -0.09 0.37 0.82
C PHE A 26 -0.06 -0.34 2.17
N PHE A 27 0.33 -1.61 2.14
CA PHE A 27 0.67 -2.36 3.34
C PHE A 27 1.79 -3.35 3.04
N CYS A 28 2.54 -3.70 4.06
CA CYS A 28 3.48 -4.81 4.03
C CYS A 28 3.34 -5.60 5.35
N HIS A 29 4.30 -6.46 5.68
CA HIS A 29 4.19 -7.26 6.90
C HIS A 29 4.11 -6.42 8.20
N MET A 30 4.93 -5.37 8.32
CA MET A 30 5.06 -4.53 9.54
C MET A 30 5.00 -3.01 9.25
N GLY A 31 4.57 -2.60 8.06
CA GLY A 31 4.39 -1.20 7.68
C GLY A 31 5.61 -0.42 7.16
N GLU A 32 6.84 -0.85 7.42
CA GLU A 32 8.04 -0.05 7.05
C GLU A 32 8.31 0.01 5.53
N ARG A 33 8.20 -1.12 4.81
CA ARG A 33 8.40 -1.13 3.34
C ARG A 33 7.30 -0.38 2.62
N SER A 34 6.06 -0.55 3.07
CA SER A 34 4.89 0.14 2.50
C SER A 34 4.92 1.63 2.79
N ARG A 35 5.53 2.08 3.90
CA ARG A 35 5.80 3.49 4.16
C ARG A 35 6.69 4.11 3.08
N GLN A 36 7.77 3.42 2.69
CA GLN A 36 8.66 3.89 1.63
C GLN A 36 7.95 3.96 0.27
N ALA A 37 7.18 2.93 -0.08
CA ALA A 37 6.35 2.96 -1.30
C ALA A 37 5.34 4.12 -1.29
N SER A 38 4.66 4.34 -0.16
CA SER A 38 3.70 5.44 0.00
C SER A 38 4.38 6.81 -0.21
N GLN A 39 5.56 7.00 0.38
CA GLN A 39 6.34 8.22 0.20
C GLN A 39 6.78 8.42 -1.25
N TYR A 40 7.15 7.33 -1.93
CA TYR A 40 7.48 7.36 -3.35
C TYR A 40 6.30 7.86 -4.19
N PHE A 41 5.11 7.25 -4.09
CA PHE A 41 3.95 7.70 -4.87
C PHE A 41 3.49 9.11 -4.50
N THR A 42 3.60 9.51 -3.22
CA THR A 42 3.36 10.90 -2.80
C THR A 42 4.31 11.86 -3.55
N SER A 43 5.60 11.51 -3.65
CA SER A 43 6.59 12.32 -4.40
C SER A 43 6.34 12.38 -5.91
N GLN A 44 5.60 11.40 -6.46
CA GLN A 44 5.16 11.39 -7.86
C GLN A 44 3.86 12.18 -8.10
N GLY A 45 3.30 12.81 -7.06
CA GLY A 45 2.14 13.69 -7.16
C GLY A 45 0.79 13.05 -6.85
N PHE A 46 0.76 11.79 -6.42
CA PHE A 46 -0.49 11.19 -5.93
C PHE A 46 -0.94 11.87 -4.64
N GLN A 47 -2.21 12.27 -4.60
CA GLN A 47 -2.74 13.11 -3.52
C GLN A 47 -3.37 12.29 -2.38
N GLN A 48 -3.85 11.09 -2.70
CA GLN A 48 -4.58 10.23 -1.77
C GLN A 48 -3.78 8.96 -1.50
N VAL A 49 -2.72 9.07 -0.70
CA VAL A 49 -1.82 7.96 -0.39
C VAL A 49 -1.87 7.60 1.09
N TYR A 50 -2.14 6.32 1.36
CA TYR A 50 -2.32 5.77 2.71
C TYR A 50 -1.36 4.60 2.95
N ASN A 51 -0.86 4.49 4.18
CA ASN A 51 -0.04 3.36 4.64
C ASN A 51 -0.68 2.72 5.86
N ILE A 52 -0.86 1.41 5.87
CA ILE A 52 -1.18 0.66 7.09
C ILE A 52 0.10 0.58 7.94
N SER A 53 0.21 1.47 8.94
CA SER A 53 1.44 1.72 9.71
C SER A 53 1.98 0.49 10.43
N ASP A 54 1.10 -0.39 10.90
CA ASP A 54 1.48 -1.60 11.65
C ASP A 54 1.57 -2.84 10.73
N GLY A 55 1.39 -2.62 9.42
CA GLY A 55 1.32 -3.68 8.42
C GLY A 55 0.13 -4.62 8.61
N ILE A 56 0.13 -5.71 7.84
CA ILE A 56 -0.92 -6.74 7.92
C ILE A 56 -0.94 -7.41 9.28
N LYS A 57 0.21 -7.52 9.97
CA LYS A 57 0.30 -8.09 11.31
C LYS A 57 -0.52 -7.29 12.33
N GLY A 58 -0.39 -5.95 12.30
CA GLY A 58 -1.18 -5.08 13.16
C GLY A 58 -2.66 -5.09 12.77
N TRP A 59 -2.97 -5.09 11.47
CA TRP A 59 -4.35 -5.21 10.99
C TRP A 59 -5.03 -6.49 11.47
N SER A 60 -4.35 -7.64 11.36
CA SER A 60 -4.83 -8.93 11.87
C SER A 60 -5.08 -8.91 13.38
N SER A 61 -4.33 -8.10 14.12
CA SER A 61 -4.45 -8.04 15.59
C SER A 61 -5.54 -7.08 16.04
N ASN A 62 -5.73 -5.97 15.33
CA ASN A 62 -6.53 -4.82 15.80
C ASN A 62 -7.85 -4.64 15.04
N VAL A 63 -7.98 -5.20 13.84
CA VAL A 63 -9.11 -4.94 12.93
C VAL A 63 -9.80 -6.22 12.48
N ASP A 64 -9.05 -7.18 11.93
CA ASP A 64 -9.62 -8.41 11.40
C ASP A 64 -8.81 -9.64 11.83
N SER A 65 -9.25 -10.27 12.91
CA SER A 65 -8.62 -11.47 13.47
C SER A 65 -8.77 -12.72 12.61
N LEU A 66 -9.57 -12.68 11.53
CA LEU A 66 -9.70 -13.82 10.61
C LEU A 66 -8.51 -13.92 9.65
N ILE A 67 -7.74 -12.84 9.47
CA ILE A 67 -6.54 -12.85 8.63
C ILE A 67 -5.41 -13.56 9.39
N PRO A 68 -4.90 -14.71 8.90
CA PRO A 68 -3.85 -15.46 9.57
C PRO A 68 -2.56 -14.67 9.70
N GLN A 69 -1.89 -14.82 10.84
CA GLN A 69 -0.57 -14.25 11.08
C GLN A 69 0.51 -15.31 10.78
N TYR A 70 1.56 -14.91 10.07
CA TYR A 70 2.70 -15.76 9.70
C TYR A 70 4.00 -14.96 9.73
#